data_AF-A0A5C7F3M4-F1
#
_entry.id   AF-A0A5C7F3M4-F1
#
_cell.length_a   1.000
_cell.length_b   1.000
_cell.length_c   1.000
_cell.angle_alpha   90.00
_cell.angle_beta   90.00
_cell.angle_gamma   90.00
#
_symmetry.space_group_name_H-M   'P 1'
#
loop_
_entity.id
_entity.type
_entity.pdbx_description
1 polymer ?
#
loop_
_entity_poly.entity_id
_entity_poly.type
_entity_poly.pdbx_seq_one_letter_code
_entity_poly.pdbx_strand_id
1 'polypeptide(L)'
;MKKILLFTVLFGVQSVFSQVTMEKNRLVKDGQTYKMSQYNDVFKNPEAATLFKKARTNATVGQIFAYTGGFAIGFGIIPALSGKKQEVRNGIVYENQPSKGWTVVGIGAGLVGIGIPFAIAANKNAEKAMALENGEATAFQPYFKLETAGNGLALSYNF
;
A
#
# COMPACT_ATOMS: atom_id res chain seq x y z
N MET A 1 28.05 -28.64 -40.63
CA MET A 1 27.18 -29.28 -39.62
C MET A 1 27.41 -28.82 -38.18
N LYS A 2 28.62 -28.36 -37.77
CA LYS A 2 28.90 -27.87 -36.40
C LYS A 2 28.25 -26.52 -36.03
N LYS A 3 27.91 -25.67 -37.01
CA LYS A 3 27.33 -24.33 -36.76
C LYS A 3 25.83 -24.35 -36.39
N ILE A 4 25.13 -25.43 -36.70
CA ILE A 4 23.69 -25.59 -36.40
C ILE A 4 23.48 -25.97 -34.94
N LEU A 5 24.41 -26.72 -34.34
CA LEU A 5 24.39 -27.08 -32.91
C LEU A 5 24.62 -25.88 -31.98
N LEU A 6 25.29 -24.83 -32.47
CA LEU A 6 25.55 -23.60 -31.69
C LEU A 6 24.30 -22.69 -31.60
N PHE A 7 23.39 -22.78 -32.56
CA PHE A 7 22.15 -22.00 -32.56
C PHE A 7 21.07 -22.58 -31.63
N THR A 8 21.05 -23.90 -31.41
CA THR A 8 20.12 -24.55 -30.48
C THR A 8 20.47 -24.32 -29.01
N VAL A 9 21.75 -24.09 -28.69
CA VAL A 9 22.17 -23.78 -27.30
C VAL A 9 21.79 -22.34 -26.91
N LEU A 10 21.72 -21.41 -27.86
CA LEU A 10 21.33 -20.01 -27.60
C LEU A 10 19.83 -19.81 -27.35
N PHE A 11 18.98 -20.77 -27.73
CA PHE A 11 17.53 -20.73 -27.47
C PHE A 11 17.09 -21.50 -26.22
N GLY A 12 18.01 -22.22 -25.57
CA GLY A 12 17.69 -23.15 -24.46
C GLY A 12 17.55 -22.52 -23.08
N VAL A 13 17.80 -21.22 -22.91
CA VAL A 13 17.81 -20.56 -21.59
C VAL A 13 17.02 -19.26 -21.62
N GLN A 14 15.76 -19.33 -22.07
CA GLN A 14 14.76 -18.34 -21.65
C GLN A 14 14.01 -18.98 -20.50
N SER A 15 14.64 -19.02 -19.32
CA SER A 15 13.93 -19.28 -18.08
C SER A 15 12.96 -18.12 -17.89
N VAL A 16 11.74 -18.28 -18.41
CA VAL A 16 10.66 -17.31 -18.24
C VAL A 16 10.24 -17.40 -16.78
N PHE A 17 11.00 -16.75 -15.90
CA PHE A 17 10.48 -16.40 -14.59
C PHE A 17 9.37 -15.41 -14.85
N SER A 18 8.15 -15.93 -14.88
CA SER A 18 6.92 -15.17 -14.95
C SER A 18 6.89 -14.19 -13.78
N GLN A 19 7.22 -12.93 -14.07
CA GLN A 19 7.28 -11.89 -13.06
C GLN A 19 5.85 -11.46 -12.71
N VAL A 20 5.50 -11.61 -11.43
CA VAL A 20 4.29 -11.04 -10.85
C VAL A 20 4.55 -9.59 -10.50
N THR A 21 3.72 -8.71 -11.05
CA THR A 21 3.74 -7.27 -10.75
C THR A 21 2.36 -6.81 -10.30
N MET A 22 2.32 -5.63 -9.68
CA MET A 22 1.07 -4.97 -9.29
C MET A 22 0.86 -3.73 -10.14
N GLU A 23 -0.28 -3.68 -10.83
CA GLU A 23 -0.76 -2.47 -11.49
C GLU A 23 -2.00 -1.96 -10.76
N LYS A 24 -1.84 -0.86 -10.02
CA LYS A 24 -2.90 -0.26 -9.20
C LYS A 24 -3.52 -1.30 -8.25
N ASN A 25 -4.73 -1.75 -8.56
CA ASN A 25 -5.52 -2.69 -7.78
C ASN A 25 -5.61 -4.08 -8.44
N ARG A 26 -4.66 -4.43 -9.32
CA ARG A 26 -4.66 -5.70 -10.06
C ARG A 26 -3.27 -6.33 -10.04
N LEU A 27 -3.25 -7.66 -10.05
CA LEU A 27 -2.03 -8.45 -10.23
C LEU A 27 -1.84 -8.70 -11.72
N VAL A 28 -0.61 -8.62 -12.21
CA VAL A 28 -0.27 -8.95 -13.58
C VAL A 28 0.75 -10.08 -13.57
N LYS A 29 0.47 -11.13 -14.33
CA LYS A 29 1.36 -12.29 -14.51
C LYS A 29 1.23 -12.77 -15.96
N ASP A 30 2.36 -12.90 -16.66
CA ASP A 30 2.40 -13.32 -18.07
C ASP A 30 1.50 -12.49 -19.00
N GLY A 31 1.39 -11.18 -18.74
CA GLY A 31 0.52 -10.28 -19.51
C GLY A 31 -0.97 -10.45 -19.24
N GLN A 32 -1.37 -11.37 -18.34
CA GLN A 32 -2.74 -11.51 -17.87
C GLN A 32 -2.97 -10.75 -16.57
N THR A 33 -4.12 -10.09 -16.49
CA THR A 33 -4.49 -9.27 -15.35
C THR A 33 -5.52 -9.97 -14.47
N TYR A 34 -5.19 -10.11 -13.19
CA TYR A 34 -5.99 -10.79 -12.17
C TYR A 34 -6.49 -9.79 -11.12
N LYS A 35 -7.66 -10.06 -10.55
CA LYS A 35 -8.12 -9.31 -9.37
C LYS A 35 -7.26 -9.69 -8.15
N MET A 36 -7.12 -8.79 -7.18
CA MET A 36 -6.47 -9.13 -5.89
C MET A 36 -7.14 -10.30 -5.16
N SER A 37 -8.41 -10.57 -5.45
CA SER A 37 -9.13 -11.74 -4.91
C SER A 37 -8.66 -13.07 -5.50
N GLN A 38 -8.10 -13.06 -6.71
CA GLN A 38 -7.63 -14.23 -7.45
C GLN A 38 -6.14 -14.49 -7.21
N TYR A 39 -5.60 -13.99 -6.10
CA TYR A 39 -4.17 -14.10 -5.79
C TYR A 39 -3.70 -15.57 -5.72
N ASN A 40 -4.56 -16.51 -5.33
CA ASN A 40 -4.23 -17.94 -5.33
C ASN A 40 -3.93 -18.50 -6.74
N ASP A 41 -4.47 -17.88 -7.80
CA ASP A 41 -4.22 -18.27 -9.19
C ASP A 41 -2.89 -17.67 -9.70
N VAL A 42 -2.39 -16.63 -9.02
CA VAL A 42 -1.20 -15.87 -9.39
C VAL A 42 0.04 -16.36 -8.63
N PHE A 43 -0.08 -16.59 -7.32
CA PHE A 43 1.03 -17.00 -6.46
C PHE A 43 1.13 -18.52 -6.40
N LYS A 44 2.21 -19.08 -6.96
CA LYS A 44 2.53 -20.51 -6.88
C LYS A 44 3.19 -20.86 -5.54
N ASN A 45 3.92 -19.92 -4.94
CA ASN A 45 4.54 -20.12 -3.63
C ASN A 45 3.50 -19.95 -2.50
N PRO A 46 3.28 -20.96 -1.63
CA PRO A 46 2.29 -20.88 -0.55
C PRO A 46 2.61 -19.81 0.49
N GLU A 47 3.89 -19.51 0.72
CA GLU A 47 4.32 -18.44 1.62
C GLU A 47 4.02 -17.06 1.02
N ALA A 48 4.26 -16.88 -0.29
CA ALA A 48 3.92 -15.65 -1.01
C ALA A 48 2.39 -15.40 -0.97
N ALA A 49 1.60 -16.45 -1.22
CA ALA A 49 0.14 -16.38 -1.12
C ALA A 49 -0.32 -15.98 0.30
N THR A 50 0.34 -16.49 1.34
CA THR A 50 0.03 -16.15 2.74
C THR A 50 0.37 -14.71 3.08
N LEU A 51 1.54 -14.22 2.64
CA LEU A 51 1.94 -12.82 2.78
C LEU A 51 0.97 -11.88 2.06
N PHE A 52 0.57 -12.23 0.83
CA PHE A 52 -0.39 -11.44 0.07
C PHE A 52 -1.79 -11.44 0.72
N LYS A 53 -2.23 -12.58 1.27
CA LYS A 53 -3.46 -12.64 2.07
C LYS A 53 -3.39 -11.67 3.26
N LYS A 54 -2.28 -11.65 3.99
CA LYS A 54 -2.06 -10.70 5.10
C LYS A 54 -2.06 -9.26 4.63
N ALA A 55 -1.47 -8.98 3.46
CA ALA A 55 -1.51 -7.66 2.84
C ALA A 55 -2.95 -7.18 2.64
N ARG A 56 -3.82 -8.04 2.08
CA ARG A 56 -5.24 -7.73 1.87
C ARG A 56 -6.01 -7.49 3.16
N THR A 57 -5.77 -8.30 4.18
CA THR A 57 -6.39 -8.10 5.50
C THR A 57 -5.99 -6.76 6.10
N ASN A 58 -4.69 -6.44 6.08
CA ASN A 58 -4.20 -5.16 6.56
C ASN A 58 -4.76 -3.98 5.76
N ALA A 59 -4.86 -4.10 4.43
CA ALA A 59 -5.46 -3.08 3.60
C ALA A 59 -6.94 -2.84 3.98
N THR A 60 -7.69 -3.92 4.23
CA THR A 60 -9.10 -3.84 4.62
C THR A 60 -9.27 -3.15 5.97
N VAL A 61 -8.45 -3.52 6.97
CA VAL A 61 -8.46 -2.88 8.29
C VAL A 61 -8.08 -1.40 8.16
N GLY A 62 -7.01 -1.09 7.42
CA GLY A 62 -6.61 0.29 7.16
C GLY A 62 -7.70 1.11 6.48
N GLN A 63 -8.43 0.53 5.52
CA GLN A 63 -9.58 1.16 4.87
C GLN A 63 -10.72 1.45 5.83
N ILE A 64 -11.06 0.54 6.75
CA ILE A 64 -12.11 0.77 7.75
C ILE A 64 -11.77 2.00 8.61
N PHE A 65 -10.53 2.08 9.09
CA PHE A 65 -10.05 3.22 9.87
C PHE A 65 -10.01 4.51 9.05
N ALA A 66 -9.53 4.44 7.80
CA ALA A 66 -9.49 5.59 6.90
C ALA A 66 -10.90 6.11 6.55
N TYR A 67 -11.85 5.22 6.26
CA TYR A 67 -13.23 5.60 5.94
C TYR A 67 -13.96 6.17 7.16
N THR A 68 -13.85 5.50 8.32
CA THR A 68 -14.52 5.95 9.54
C THR A 68 -13.91 7.26 10.03
N GLY A 69 -12.57 7.35 10.03
CA GLY A 69 -11.85 8.55 10.43
C GLY A 69 -12.07 9.71 9.45
N GLY A 70 -12.01 9.45 8.15
CA GLY A 70 -12.30 10.45 7.11
C GLY A 70 -13.74 10.95 7.16
N PHE A 71 -14.70 10.05 7.42
CA PHE A 71 -16.10 10.44 7.64
C PHE A 71 -16.24 11.34 8.88
N ALA A 72 -15.63 10.99 10.00
CA ALA A 72 -15.66 11.82 11.21
C ALA A 72 -15.01 13.19 10.98
N ILE A 73 -13.88 13.26 10.28
CA ILE A 73 -13.26 14.53 9.88
C ILE A 73 -14.24 15.35 9.04
N GLY A 74 -14.77 14.78 7.95
CA GLY A 74 -15.68 15.48 7.05
C GLY A 74 -16.95 15.98 7.76
N PHE A 75 -17.54 15.13 8.61
CA PHE A 75 -18.71 15.47 9.40
C PHE A 75 -18.42 16.56 10.44
N GLY A 76 -17.26 16.51 11.10
CA GLY A 76 -16.86 17.46 12.15
C GLY A 76 -16.43 18.83 11.62
N ILE A 77 -15.84 18.90 10.42
CA ILE A 77 -15.40 20.16 9.80
C ILE A 77 -16.57 21.10 9.51
N ILE A 78 -17.71 20.56 9.05
CA ILE A 78 -18.90 21.34 8.69
C ILE A 78 -19.36 22.25 9.85
N PRO A 79 -19.70 21.73 11.05
CA PRO A 79 -20.10 22.57 12.18
C PRO A 79 -18.93 23.38 12.73
N ALA A 80 -17.70 22.85 12.71
CA ALA A 80 -16.50 23.52 13.22
C ALA A 80 -16.17 24.82 12.47
N LEU A 81 -16.39 24.85 11.15
CA LEU A 81 -16.10 26.00 10.30
C LEU A 81 -17.34 26.84 9.94
N SER A 82 -18.56 26.40 10.29
CA SER A 82 -19.79 27.09 9.85
C SER A 82 -19.93 28.53 10.38
N GLY A 83 -19.23 28.89 11.45
CA GLY A 83 -19.29 30.22 12.09
C GLY A 83 -20.65 30.57 12.73
N LYS A 84 -21.68 29.74 12.52
CA LYS A 84 -23.03 29.94 13.05
C LYS A 84 -23.12 29.29 14.43
N LYS A 85 -23.46 30.09 15.44
CA LYS A 85 -23.72 29.59 16.82
C LYS A 85 -25.06 28.86 16.94
N GLN A 86 -25.95 29.05 15.97
CA GLN A 86 -27.28 28.45 15.93
C GLN A 86 -27.54 27.90 14.54
N GLU A 87 -27.97 26.65 14.47
CA GLU A 87 -28.35 25.95 13.26
C GLU A 87 -29.86 25.66 13.34
N VAL A 88 -30.64 26.15 12.37
CA VAL A 88 -32.07 25.84 12.31
C VAL A 88 -32.25 24.64 11.40
N ARG A 89 -32.72 23.53 11.95
CA ARG A 89 -33.03 22.32 11.17
C ARG A 89 -34.48 21.94 11.45
N ASN A 90 -35.29 21.85 10.39
CA ASN A 90 -36.74 21.57 10.46
C ASN A 90 -37.50 22.49 11.45
N GLY A 91 -37.15 23.78 11.51
CA GLY A 91 -37.80 24.76 12.39
C GLY A 91 -37.36 24.72 13.86
N ILE A 92 -36.47 23.80 14.24
CA ILE A 92 -35.91 23.69 15.59
C ILE A 92 -34.52 24.34 15.60
N VAL A 93 -34.26 25.19 16.60
CA VAL A 93 -32.96 25.87 16.80
C VAL A 93 -32.04 24.94 17.59
N TYR A 94 -30.92 24.58 16.99
CA TYR A 94 -29.84 23.83 17.62
C TYR A 94 -28.67 24.76 17.90
N GLU A 95 -28.12 24.72 19.11
CA GLU A 95 -26.88 25.42 19.41
C GLU A 95 -25.71 24.67 18.78
N ASN A 96 -25.02 25.32 17.85
CA ASN A 96 -23.80 24.77 17.27
C ASN A 96 -22.59 25.26 18.06
N GLN A 97 -21.82 24.30 18.57
CA GLN A 97 -20.58 24.54 19.31
C GLN A 97 -19.40 24.09 18.45
N PRO A 98 -18.61 25.02 17.89
CA PRO A 98 -17.47 24.68 17.04
C PRO A 98 -16.45 23.75 17.71
N SER A 99 -16.30 23.83 19.03
CA SER A 99 -15.44 22.95 19.82
C SER A 99 -15.81 21.48 19.67
N LYS A 100 -17.10 21.14 19.66
CA LYS A 100 -17.58 19.77 19.44
C LYS A 100 -17.22 19.27 18.05
N GLY A 101 -17.34 20.13 17.04
CA GLY A 101 -16.91 19.82 15.67
C GLY A 101 -15.41 19.48 15.62
N TRP A 102 -14.56 20.32 16.21
CA TRP A 102 -13.11 20.07 16.30
C TRP A 102 -12.77 18.82 17.11
N THR A 103 -13.53 18.49 18.15
CA THR A 103 -13.37 17.20 18.85
C THR A 103 -13.63 16.01 17.93
N VAL A 104 -14.70 16.04 17.13
CA VAL A 104 -15.01 14.97 16.16
C VAL A 104 -13.93 14.88 15.08
N VAL A 105 -13.41 16.02 14.61
CA VAL A 105 -12.25 16.06 13.69
C VAL A 105 -11.02 15.41 14.32
N GLY A 106 -10.71 15.74 15.58
CA GLY A 106 -9.59 15.15 16.31
C GLY A 106 -9.71 13.63 16.46
N ILE A 107 -10.91 13.12 16.79
CA ILE A 107 -11.19 11.68 16.83
C ILE A 107 -10.98 11.06 15.45
N GLY A 108 -11.52 11.69 14.40
CA GLY A 108 -11.36 11.21 13.04
C GLY A 108 -9.90 11.15 12.59
N ALA A 109 -9.11 12.18 12.91
CA ALA A 109 -7.67 12.20 12.66
C ALA A 109 -6.93 11.09 13.42
N GLY A 110 -7.31 10.83 14.67
CA GLY A 110 -6.79 9.71 15.45
C GLY A 110 -7.07 8.35 14.80
N LEU A 111 -8.29 8.14 14.33
CA LEU A 111 -8.68 6.91 13.61
C LEU A 111 -7.87 6.73 12.31
N VAL A 112 -7.73 7.78 11.50
CA VAL A 112 -6.88 7.74 10.30
C VAL A 112 -5.44 7.39 10.69
N GLY A 113 -4.92 8.00 11.76
CA GLY A 113 -3.59 7.72 12.30
C GLY A 113 -3.37 6.25 12.63
N ILE A 114 -4.35 5.59 13.25
CA ILE A 114 -4.32 4.14 13.51
C ILE A 114 -4.31 3.33 12.21
N GLY A 115 -4.97 3.79 11.16
CA GLY A 115 -5.00 3.13 9.85
C GLY A 115 -3.66 3.14 9.09
N ILE A 116 -2.80 4.14 9.32
CA ILE A 116 -1.51 4.31 8.64
C ILE A 116 -0.59 3.08 8.75
N PRO A 117 -0.28 2.54 9.94
CA PRO A 117 0.58 1.36 10.06
C PRO A 117 0.00 0.13 9.33
N PHE A 118 -1.33 -0.02 9.28
CA PHE A 118 -1.96 -1.11 8.52
C PHE A 118 -1.78 -0.92 7.00
N ALA A 119 -1.91 0.30 6.49
CA ALA A 119 -1.66 0.60 5.08
C ALA A 119 -0.19 0.33 4.70
N ILE A 120 0.76 0.77 5.53
CA ILE A 120 2.19 0.51 5.32
C ILE A 120 2.47 -0.99 5.35
N ALA A 121 1.93 -1.71 6.35
CA ALA A 121 2.10 -3.15 6.46
C ALA A 121 1.44 -3.90 5.29
N ALA A 122 0.33 -3.40 4.74
CA ALA A 122 -0.29 -3.96 3.56
C ALA A 122 0.65 -3.90 2.35
N ASN A 123 1.19 -2.71 2.05
CA ASN A 123 2.12 -2.54 0.93
C ASN A 123 3.38 -3.39 1.10
N LYS A 124 4.00 -3.35 2.29
CA LYS A 124 5.20 -4.16 2.58
C LYS A 124 4.96 -5.66 2.41
N ASN A 125 3.81 -6.18 2.83
CA ASN A 125 3.50 -7.61 2.66
C ASN A 125 3.19 -7.97 1.20
N ALA A 126 2.58 -7.07 0.43
CA ALA A 126 2.33 -7.28 -0.99
C ALA A 126 3.65 -7.30 -1.79
N GLU A 127 4.55 -6.35 -1.52
CA GLU A 127 5.89 -6.31 -2.13
C GLU A 127 6.70 -7.57 -1.80
N LYS A 128 6.73 -7.98 -0.53
CA LYS A 128 7.40 -9.22 -0.13
C LYS A 128 6.81 -10.46 -0.80
N ALA A 129 5.49 -10.52 -0.96
CA ALA A 129 4.84 -11.62 -1.65
C ALA A 129 5.27 -11.69 -3.13
N MET A 130 5.32 -10.55 -3.82
CA MET A 130 5.80 -10.49 -5.21
C MET A 130 7.27 -10.87 -5.33
N ALA A 131 8.14 -10.30 -4.49
CA ALA A 131 9.57 -10.61 -4.49
C ALA A 131 9.80 -12.12 -4.29
N LEU A 132 9.11 -12.72 -3.31
CA LEU A 132 9.22 -14.14 -3.00
C LEU A 132 8.72 -15.04 -4.15
N GLU A 133 7.65 -14.65 -4.85
CA GLU A 133 7.13 -15.37 -6.02
C GLU A 133 8.05 -15.24 -7.24
N ASN A 134 8.65 -14.07 -7.43
CA ASN A 134 9.55 -13.77 -8.54
C ASN A 134 10.94 -14.41 -8.34
N GLY A 135 11.19 -15.06 -7.21
CA GLY A 135 12.49 -15.61 -6.86
C GLY A 135 13.54 -14.52 -6.62
N GLU A 136 13.12 -13.27 -6.43
CA GLU A 136 13.99 -12.23 -5.92
C GLU A 136 14.37 -12.66 -4.50
N ALA A 137 15.67 -12.72 -4.22
CA ALA A 137 16.13 -12.90 -2.86
C ALA A 137 15.52 -11.74 -2.05
N THR A 138 14.56 -12.03 -1.19
CA THR A 138 14.03 -11.09 -0.19
C THR A 138 15.09 -10.69 0.84
N ALA A 139 16.35 -11.07 0.59
CA ALA A 139 17.52 -10.55 1.25
C ALA A 139 17.59 -9.06 0.97
N PHE A 140 17.39 -8.32 2.05
CA PHE A 140 17.79 -6.93 2.20
C PHE A 140 18.97 -6.58 1.28
N GLN A 141 18.78 -5.68 0.32
CA GLN A 141 19.86 -5.18 -0.52
C GLN A 141 20.39 -3.89 0.09
N PRO A 142 21.43 -3.95 0.95
CA PRO A 142 22.10 -2.75 1.42
C PRO A 142 22.60 -2.00 0.20
N TYR A 143 22.17 -0.76 0.04
CA TYR A 143 22.76 0.13 -0.94
C TYR A 143 23.52 1.24 -0.21
N PHE A 144 24.67 1.55 -0.77
CA PHE A 144 25.51 2.65 -0.33
C PHE A 144 25.13 3.90 -1.13
N LYS A 145 24.70 4.96 -0.43
CA LYS A 145 24.47 6.25 -1.05
C LYS A 145 25.65 7.16 -0.74
N LEU A 146 26.35 7.59 -1.78
CA LEU A 146 27.31 8.67 -1.70
C LEU A 146 26.57 9.98 -1.97
N GLU A 147 26.47 10.84 -0.98
CA GLU A 147 25.80 12.13 -1.05
C GLU A 147 26.77 13.25 -0.66
N THR A 148 26.68 14.40 -1.32
CA THR A 148 27.50 15.56 -0.99
C THR A 148 26.80 16.37 0.11
N ALA A 149 27.30 16.33 1.34
CA ALA A 149 26.72 17.01 2.48
C ALA A 149 27.46 18.33 2.74
N GLY A 150 26.96 19.42 2.14
CA GLY A 150 27.52 20.77 2.31
C GLY A 150 28.96 20.88 1.79
N ASN A 151 29.95 20.82 2.69
CA ASN A 151 31.38 20.94 2.39
C ASN A 151 32.13 19.58 2.38
N GLY A 152 31.43 18.44 2.36
CA GLY A 152 32.04 17.12 2.39
C GLY A 152 31.30 16.06 1.59
N LEU A 153 31.95 14.92 1.38
CA LEU A 153 31.35 13.70 0.84
C LEU A 153 30.89 12.82 2.02
N ALA A 154 29.62 12.42 2.01
CA ALA A 154 29.02 11.53 3.00
C ALA A 154 28.69 10.18 2.34
N LEU A 155 29.12 9.09 2.98
CA LEU A 155 28.68 7.74 2.65
C LEU A 155 27.62 7.35 3.66
N SER A 156 26.38 7.17 3.19
CA SER A 156 25.29 6.65 4.00
C SER A 156 25.07 5.17 3.70
N TYR A 157 25.05 4.37 4.78
CA TYR A 157 24.71 2.96 4.74
C TYR A 157 23.30 2.80 5.29
N ASN A 158 22.40 2.23 4.49
CA ASN A 158 21.04 1.93 4.91
C ASN A 158 20.91 0.41 5.12
N PHE A 159 20.39 0.03 6.29
CA PHE A 159 20.10 -1.33 6.76
C PHE A 159 18.59 -1.62 6.82
#